data_AF-A0A0J6D1H4-F1
#
_entry.id   AF-A0A0J6D1H4-F1
#
_cell.length_a   1.000
_cell.length_b   1.000
_cell.length_c   1.000
_cell.angle_alpha   90.00
_cell.angle_beta   90.00
_cell.angle_gamma   90.00
#
_symmetry.space_group_name_H-M   'P 1'
#
loop_
_entity.id
_entity.type
_entity.pdbx_description
1 polymer ?
#
loop_
_entity_poly.entity_id
_entity_poly.type
_entity_poly.pdbx_seq_one_letter_code
_entity_poly.pdbx_strand_id
1 'polypeptide(L)'
;MIRLFRLLGVFCFLYLAESNLSLNSITFTDMMLNSGQYGLGAVCFLVGFLLVARIIREHVEGIVSWSFQNNVHLRIFIIEVTLLTGVYWILFQTNKWLSLASLVMAIIYGGLSADISAAKAMKRFRRSNET
;
A
#
# COMPACT_ATOMS: atom_id res chain seq x y z
N MET A 1 4.60 -1.43 18.91
CA MET A 1 4.82 0.02 18.63
C MET A 1 5.10 0.31 17.15
N ILE A 2 6.09 -0.34 16.50
CA ILE A 2 6.46 -0.06 15.09
C ILE A 2 5.29 -0.19 14.10
N ARG A 3 4.40 -1.17 14.27
CA ARG A 3 3.24 -1.38 13.38
C ARG A 3 2.19 -0.26 13.47
N LEU A 4 1.97 0.26 14.67
CA LEU A 4 1.00 1.33 14.92
C LEU A 4 1.47 2.64 14.26
N PHE A 5 2.76 2.95 14.36
CA PHE A 5 3.37 4.09 13.67
C PHE A 5 3.25 4.01 12.14
N ARG A 6 3.35 2.80 11.57
CA ARG A 6 3.18 2.60 10.12
C ARG A 6 1.75 2.83 9.66
N LEU A 7 0.76 2.28 10.38
CA LEU A 7 -0.65 2.51 10.07
C LEU A 7 -1.01 3.99 10.22
N LEU A 8 -0.46 4.66 11.22
CA LEU A 8 -0.64 6.09 11.43
C LEU A 8 0.00 6.93 10.32
N GLY A 9 1.17 6.52 9.83
CA GLY A 9 1.82 7.12 8.65
C GLY A 9 0.99 6.95 7.38
N VAL A 10 0.49 5.73 7.11
CA VAL A 10 -0.42 5.46 5.98
C VAL A 10 -1.65 6.35 6.06
N PHE A 11 -2.29 6.41 7.24
CA PHE A 11 -3.46 7.25 7.46
C PHE A 11 -3.16 8.73 7.19
N CYS A 12 -2.04 9.25 7.70
CA CYS A 12 -1.65 10.64 7.53
C CYS A 12 -1.41 10.99 6.05
N PHE A 13 -0.68 10.15 5.31
CA PHE A 13 -0.43 10.38 3.87
C PHE A 13 -1.69 10.25 3.02
N LEU A 14 -2.57 9.29 3.32
CA LEU A 14 -3.84 9.14 2.59
C LEU A 14 -4.84 10.26 2.91
N TYR A 15 -4.84 10.77 4.14
CA TYR A 15 -5.64 11.93 4.54
C TYR A 15 -5.15 13.22 3.84
N LEU A 16 -3.83 13.43 3.81
CA LEU A 16 -3.21 14.50 3.02
C LEU A 16 -3.51 14.36 1.53
N ALA A 17 -3.52 13.14 1.00
CA ALA A 17 -3.90 12.90 -0.38
C ALA A 17 -5.35 13.33 -0.64
N GLU A 18 -6.30 12.84 0.17
CA GLU A 18 -7.72 13.10 -0.02
C GLU A 18 -8.07 14.58 0.11
N SER A 19 -7.57 15.25 1.16
CA SER A 19 -7.75 16.69 1.37
C SER A 19 -7.21 17.57 0.25
N ASN A 20 -6.23 17.11 -0.52
CA ASN A 20 -5.64 17.85 -1.64
C ASN A 20 -6.13 17.41 -3.02
N LEU A 21 -6.72 16.22 -3.15
CA LEU A 21 -7.15 15.66 -4.43
C LEU A 21 -8.59 16.00 -4.83
N SER A 22 -9.44 16.48 -3.90
CA SER A 22 -10.87 16.86 -4.11
C SER A 22 -11.45 16.46 -5.48
N LEU A 23 -11.65 15.15 -5.66
CA LEU A 23 -11.85 14.53 -6.98
C LEU A 23 -13.23 14.84 -7.62
N ASN A 24 -14.10 15.55 -6.91
CA ASN A 24 -15.50 15.77 -7.32
C ASN A 24 -15.68 16.93 -8.31
N SER A 25 -14.72 17.85 -8.42
CA SER A 25 -14.88 19.07 -9.22
C SER A 25 -13.60 19.46 -9.95
N ILE A 26 -12.80 18.47 -10.38
CA ILE A 26 -11.59 18.78 -11.16
C ILE A 26 -12.02 19.25 -12.54
N THR A 27 -12.06 20.57 -12.72
CA THR A 27 -11.99 21.16 -14.07
C THR A 27 -10.52 21.31 -14.46
N PHE A 28 -10.22 21.17 -15.75
CA PHE A 28 -8.85 21.31 -16.28
C PHE A 28 -8.22 22.67 -15.89
N THR A 29 -9.07 23.70 -15.78
CA THR A 29 -8.70 25.05 -15.36
C THR A 29 -8.26 25.10 -13.89
N ASP A 30 -8.96 24.42 -12.98
CA ASP A 30 -8.57 24.30 -11.56
C ASP A 30 -7.27 23.50 -11.40
N MET A 31 -7.07 22.48 -12.23
CA MET A 31 -5.85 21.68 -12.27
C MET A 31 -4.63 22.51 -12.72
N MET A 32 -4.79 23.41 -13.69
CA MET A 32 -3.72 24.31 -14.11
C MET A 32 -3.40 25.39 -13.06
N LEU A 33 -4.43 26.01 -12.47
CA LEU A 33 -4.27 27.10 -11.50
C LEU A 33 -3.74 26.62 -10.14
N ASN A 34 -4.09 25.40 -9.72
CA ASN A 34 -3.71 24.85 -8.42
C ASN A 34 -2.89 23.54 -8.55
N SER A 35 -2.11 23.45 -9.63
CA SER A 35 -1.31 22.27 -10.00
C SER A 35 -0.37 21.77 -8.90
N GLY A 36 0.17 22.69 -8.08
CA GLY A 36 1.01 22.35 -6.94
C GLY A 36 0.27 21.55 -5.87
N GLN A 37 -0.98 21.92 -5.56
CA GLN A 37 -1.78 21.24 -4.55
C GLN A 37 -2.22 19.85 -5.01
N TYR A 38 -2.70 19.74 -6.25
CA TYR A 38 -3.08 18.44 -6.83
C TYR A 38 -1.87 17.52 -7.05
N GLY A 39 -0.72 18.08 -7.44
CA GLY A 39 0.53 17.35 -7.56
C GLY A 39 1.01 16.81 -6.22
N LEU A 40 0.95 17.63 -5.16
CA LEU A 40 1.29 17.21 -3.80
C LEU A 40 0.32 16.14 -3.29
N GLY A 41 -0.98 16.29 -3.56
CA GLY A 41 -1.99 15.27 -3.28
C GLY A 41 -1.70 13.94 -3.96
N ALA A 42 -1.35 13.96 -5.25
CA ALA A 42 -0.99 12.76 -6.02
C ALA A 42 0.30 12.08 -5.50
N VAL A 43 1.30 12.87 -5.10
CA VAL A 43 2.52 12.34 -4.48
C VAL A 43 2.21 11.73 -3.11
N CYS A 44 1.42 12.39 -2.28
CA CYS A 44 0.96 11.86 -1.00
C CYS A 44 0.16 10.55 -1.19
N PHE A 45 -0.69 10.50 -2.21
CA PHE A 45 -1.44 9.29 -2.57
C PHE A 45 -0.49 8.15 -2.95
N LEU A 46 0.49 8.43 -3.81
CA LEU A 46 1.47 7.45 -4.26
C LEU A 46 2.35 6.95 -3.11
N VAL A 47 2.78 7.83 -2.21
CA VAL A 47 3.54 7.45 -1.01
C VAL A 47 2.68 6.59 -0.07
N GLY A 48 1.43 6.98 0.18
CA GLY A 48 0.47 6.20 0.96
C GLY A 48 0.26 4.80 0.35
N PHE A 49 0.02 4.73 -0.96
CA PHE A 49 -0.10 3.48 -1.72
C PHE A 49 1.13 2.58 -1.58
N LEU A 50 2.33 3.13 -1.74
CA LEU A 50 3.58 2.37 -1.62
C LEU A 50 3.80 1.83 -0.20
N LEU A 51 3.42 2.60 0.83
CA LEU A 51 3.48 2.13 2.22
C LEU A 51 2.53 0.95 2.45
N VAL A 52 1.31 1.00 1.89
CA VAL A 52 0.35 -0.11 1.97
C VAL A 52 0.89 -1.35 1.25
N ALA A 53 1.41 -1.18 0.04
CA ALA A 53 1.97 -2.29 -0.71
C ALA A 53 3.20 -2.91 -0.01
N ARG A 54 3.99 -2.09 0.69
CA ARG A 54 5.10 -2.56 1.53
C ARG A 54 4.61 -3.38 2.74
N ILE A 55 3.54 -2.95 3.41
CA ILE A 55 2.95 -3.71 4.52
C ILE A 55 2.47 -5.08 4.03
N ILE A 56 1.80 -5.11 2.88
CA ILE A 56 1.34 -6.36 2.26
C ILE A 56 2.52 -7.25 1.91
N ARG A 57 3.56 -6.70 1.28
CA ARG A 57 4.79 -7.44 0.95
C ARG A 57 5.40 -8.12 2.16
N GLU A 58 5.56 -7.41 3.28
CA GLU A 58 6.13 -7.99 4.50
C GLU A 58 5.28 -9.14 5.06
N HIS A 59 3.96 -9.05 4.95
CA HIS A 59 3.08 -10.15 5.35
C HIS A 59 3.18 -11.34 4.41
N VAL A 60 3.25 -11.11 3.10
CA VAL A 60 3.43 -12.16 2.10
C VAL A 60 4.79 -12.84 2.26
N GLU A 61 5.88 -12.08 2.45
CA GLU A 61 7.21 -12.64 2.75
C GLU A 61 7.19 -13.46 4.06
N GLY A 62 6.46 -13.00 5.09
CA GLY A 62 6.24 -13.74 6.33
C GLY A 62 5.47 -15.05 6.15
N ILE A 63 4.43 -15.05 5.31
CA ILE A 63 3.63 -16.24 4.97
C ILE A 63 4.44 -17.24 4.13
N VAL A 64 5.27 -16.75 3.21
CA VAL A 64 6.09 -17.59 2.31
C VAL A 64 7.29 -18.19 3.05
N SER A 65 7.94 -17.43 3.93
CA SER A 65 9.13 -17.89 4.67
C SER A 65 8.81 -18.87 5.80
N TRP A 66 7.60 -18.82 6.35
CA TRP A 66 7.11 -19.74 7.38
C TRP A 66 5.83 -20.40 6.86
N SER A 67 6.00 -21.58 6.26
CA SER A 67 4.99 -22.56 5.85
C SER A 67 3.56 -22.27 6.34
N PHE A 68 2.59 -22.40 5.41
CA PHE A 68 1.12 -22.22 5.51
C PHE A 68 0.40 -22.61 6.82
N GLN A 69 1.05 -23.27 7.78
CA GLN A 69 0.51 -23.64 9.08
C GLN A 69 0.43 -22.50 10.10
N ASN A 70 1.06 -21.34 9.87
CA ASN A 70 1.04 -20.27 10.86
C ASN A 70 -0.20 -19.36 10.72
N ASN A 71 -1.35 -19.89 11.15
CA ASN A 71 -2.66 -19.21 11.20
C ASN A 71 -2.61 -17.80 11.84
N VAL A 72 -1.62 -17.53 12.69
CA VAL A 72 -1.42 -16.23 13.35
C VAL A 72 -1.06 -15.14 12.34
N HIS A 73 -0.16 -15.40 11.39
CA HIS A 73 0.23 -14.42 10.38
C HIS A 73 -0.90 -14.12 9.39
N LEU A 74 -1.67 -15.15 9.03
CA LEU A 74 -2.83 -15.02 8.15
C LEU A 74 -3.95 -14.21 8.82
N ARG A 75 -4.23 -14.47 10.11
CA ARG A 75 -5.17 -13.64 10.90
C ARG A 75 -4.73 -12.19 11.01
N ILE A 76 -3.46 -11.95 11.31
CA ILE A 76 -2.92 -10.58 11.41
C ILE A 76 -3.03 -9.87 10.05
N PHE A 77 -2.71 -10.55 8.95
CA PHE A 77 -2.86 -10.01 7.60
C PHE A 77 -4.32 -9.62 7.32
N ILE A 78 -5.29 -10.50 7.62
CA ILE A 78 -6.71 -10.18 7.43
C ILE A 78 -7.13 -8.96 8.25
N ILE A 79 -6.70 -8.86 9.51
CA ILE A 79 -7.04 -7.72 10.38
C ILE A 79 -6.44 -6.42 9.82
N GLU A 80 -5.17 -6.43 9.41
CA GLU A 80 -4.51 -5.23 8.85
C GLU A 80 -5.12 -4.82 7.51
N VAL A 81 -5.43 -5.77 6.62
CA VAL A 81 -6.12 -5.50 5.35
C VAL A 81 -7.53 -4.95 5.60
N THR A 82 -8.25 -5.48 6.60
CA THR A 82 -9.59 -4.99 6.96
C THR A 82 -9.52 -3.56 7.51
N LEU A 83 -8.55 -3.25 8.37
CA LEU A 83 -8.30 -1.90 8.86
C LEU A 83 -7.95 -0.93 7.73
N LEU A 84 -7.04 -1.34 6.84
CA LEU A 84 -6.66 -0.57 5.66
C LEU A 84 -7.85 -0.31 4.74
N THR A 85 -8.69 -1.32 4.52
CA THR A 85 -9.93 -1.18 3.74
C THR A 85 -10.87 -0.16 4.39
N GLY A 86 -11.02 -0.21 5.73
CA GLY A 86 -11.79 0.79 6.47
C GLY A 86 -11.24 2.21 6.32
N VAL A 87 -9.92 2.38 6.41
CA VAL A 87 -9.25 3.68 6.19
C VAL A 87 -9.52 4.19 4.78
N TYR A 88 -9.34 3.35 3.77
CA TYR A 88 -9.60 3.69 2.36
C TYR A 88 -11.08 4.01 2.11
N TRP A 89 -12.00 3.36 2.81
CA TRP A 89 -13.43 3.61 2.68
C TRP A 89 -13.87 4.91 3.35
N ILE A 90 -13.30 5.24 4.51
CA ILE A 90 -13.58 6.48 5.25
C ILE A 90 -13.00 7.69 4.51
N LEU A 91 -11.74 7.59 4.09
CA LEU A 91 -11.05 8.70 3.44
C LEU A 91 -11.62 8.94 2.04
N PHE A 92 -11.72 7.92 1.18
CA PHE A 92 -12.19 8.09 -0.20
C PHE A 92 -13.69 7.80 -0.35
N GLN A 93 -14.51 8.32 0.56
CA GLN A 93 -15.97 8.06 0.59
C GLN A 93 -16.65 8.45 -0.73
N THR A 94 -16.17 9.51 -1.36
CA THR A 94 -16.63 10.08 -2.63
C THR A 94 -16.20 9.27 -3.85
N ASN A 95 -15.12 8.50 -3.76
CA ASN A 95 -14.55 7.78 -4.91
C ASN A 95 -14.15 6.33 -4.55
N LYS A 96 -15.17 5.57 -4.12
CA LYS A 96 -15.02 4.18 -3.65
C LYS A 96 -14.38 3.25 -4.68
N TRP A 97 -14.61 3.47 -5.97
CA TRP A 97 -14.05 2.66 -7.05
C TRP A 97 -12.54 2.86 -7.19
N LEU A 98 -12.06 4.11 -7.14
CA LEU A 98 -10.64 4.42 -7.17
C LEU A 98 -9.93 3.84 -5.95
N SER A 99 -10.56 3.98 -4.79
CA SER A 99 -10.12 3.42 -3.51
C SER A 99 -9.96 1.90 -3.58
N LEU A 100 -10.99 1.19 -4.06
CA LEU A 100 -10.95 -0.26 -4.25
C LEU A 100 -9.86 -0.68 -5.25
N ALA A 101 -9.78 0.00 -6.40
CA ALA A 101 -8.77 -0.29 -7.42
C ALA A 101 -7.35 -0.09 -6.88
N SER A 102 -7.12 0.97 -6.10
CA SER A 102 -5.83 1.23 -5.46
C SER A 102 -5.47 0.17 -4.42
N LEU A 103 -6.43 -0.31 -3.64
CA LEU A 103 -6.22 -1.39 -2.67
C LEU A 103 -5.85 -2.70 -3.39
N VAL A 104 -6.58 -3.06 -4.45
CA VAL A 104 -6.31 -4.25 -5.27
C VAL A 104 -4.91 -4.17 -5.90
N MET A 105 -4.56 -3.01 -6.46
CA MET A 105 -3.23 -2.79 -7.02
C MET A 105 -2.13 -2.88 -5.96
N ALA A 106 -2.37 -2.39 -4.73
CA ALA A 106 -1.42 -2.51 -3.64
C ALA A 106 -1.22 -3.97 -3.22
N ILE A 107 -2.28 -4.78 -3.25
CA ILE A 107 -2.22 -6.23 -2.99
C ILE A 107 -1.40 -6.95 -4.05
N ILE A 108 -1.71 -6.71 -5.34
CA ILE A 108 -0.99 -7.33 -6.46
C ILE A 108 0.48 -6.92 -6.43
N TYR A 109 0.76 -5.62 -6.28
CA TYR A 109 2.13 -5.10 -6.25
C TYR A 109 2.92 -5.62 -5.04
N GLY A 110 2.30 -5.65 -3.85
CA GLY A 110 2.91 -6.20 -2.64
C GLY A 110 3.28 -7.67 -2.78
N GLY A 111 2.36 -8.48 -3.34
CA GLY A 111 2.59 -9.89 -3.61
C GLY A 111 3.69 -10.15 -4.64
N LEU A 112 3.64 -9.44 -5.78
CA LEU A 112 4.65 -9.57 -6.84
C LEU A 112 6.04 -9.12 -6.36
N SER A 113 6.09 -8.06 -5.54
CA SER A 113 7.34 -7.58 -4.94
C SER A 113 7.95 -8.59 -3.97
N ALA A 114 7.12 -9.32 -3.21
CA ALA A 114 7.55 -10.40 -2.34
C ALA A 114 8.13 -11.58 -3.14
N ASP A 115 7.47 -11.97 -4.23
CA ASP A 115 7.93 -13.07 -5.08
C ASP A 115 9.28 -12.76 -5.77
N ILE A 116 9.44 -11.53 -6.29
CA ILE A 116 10.72 -11.06 -6.85
C ILE A 116 11.82 -11.04 -5.78
N SER A 117 11.49 -10.66 -4.55
CA SER A 117 12.41 -10.66 -3.41
C SER A 117 12.90 -12.09 -3.10
N ALA A 118 11.97 -13.05 -3.04
CA ALA A 118 12.26 -14.46 -2.82
C ALA A 118 13.13 -15.04 -3.95
N ALA A 119 12.80 -14.76 -5.21
CA ALA A 119 13.58 -15.19 -6.36
C ALA A 119 15.01 -14.61 -6.34
N LYS A 120 15.17 -13.35 -5.91
CA LYS A 120 16.48 -12.70 -5.76
C LYS A 120 17.29 -13.30 -4.61
N ALA A 121 16.65 -13.66 -3.50
CA ALA A 121 17.30 -14.36 -2.40
C ALA A 121 17.83 -15.73 -2.85
N MET A 122 17.02 -16.54 -3.55
CA MET A 122 17.45 -17.83 -4.09
C MET A 122 18.64 -17.71 -5.06
N LYS A 123 18.62 -16.70 -5.95
CA LYS A 123 19.75 -16.43 -6.87
C LYS A 123 21.03 -16.08 -6.11
N ARG A 124 20.95 -15.32 -5.01
CA ARG A 124 22.13 -15.02 -4.17
C ARG A 124 22.67 -16.26 -3.47
N PHE A 125 21.80 -17.09 -2.91
CA PHE A 125 22.21 -18.35 -2.27
C PHE A 125 22.92 -19.29 -3.25
N ARG A 126 22.38 -19.44 -4.47
CA ARG A 126 23.03 -20.25 -5.51
C ARG A 126 24.43 -19.73 -5.85
N ARG A 127 24.58 -18.41 -6.01
CA ARG A 127 25.89 -17.79 -6.31
C ARG A 127 26.92 -17.95 -5.20
N SER A 128 26.47 -18.01 -3.94
CA SER A 128 27.30 -18.25 -2.76
C SER A 128 27.76 -19.71 -2.63
N ASN A 129 27.03 -20.67 -3.22
CA ASN A 129 27.40 -22.10 -3.20
C ASN A 129 28.27 -22.50 -4.41
N GLU A 130 28.40 -21.64 -5.42
CA GLU A 130 29.21 -21.86 -6.62
C GLU A 130 30.64 -21.26 -6.50
N THR A 131 30.97 -20.61 -5.38
CA THR A 131 32.30 -20.08 -5.02
C THR A 131 32.85 -20.79 -3.79
#